data_AF-A0A8E2F2G4-F1
#
_entry.id   AF-A0A8E2F2G4-F1
#
_cell.length_a   1.000
_cell.length_b   1.000
_cell.length_c   1.000
_cell.angle_alpha   90.00
_cell.angle_beta   90.00
_cell.angle_gamma   90.00
#
_symmetry.space_group_name_H-M   'P 1'
#
loop_
_entity.id
_entity.type
_entity.pdbx_description
1 polymer ?
#
loop_
_entity_poly.entity_id
_entity_poly.type
_entity_poly.pdbx_seq_one_letter_code
_entity_poly.pdbx_strand_id
1 'polypeptide(L)'
;MAAFPMKPYMLESKSDQLKVGRWLCSEGPYLDYISELSTSNPGLRKADPKNKDHPLRPGNAKVVLLDLRDDLGVDKKEFVSVVDLESHFRRIRASDASGRRRIYLVEGLAQDYISALGSHFFMDPSFFLRQERTCVWSNEFTPTSDALPQPSLLQPDKCFHIQYCELRQFDRVLSIAPMYCHRTGRHVGMTAARKEEGSTTGILRRKCAFWSQKYDDGGWDGAWSLFSTYSPLEFFISVSALHVSVLLSLVPFIHSLVP
;
A
#
# COMPACT_ATOMS: atom_id res chain seq x y z
N MET A 1 46.81 -11.52 27.56
CA MET A 1 45.73 -11.62 26.56
C MET A 1 44.44 -11.97 27.30
N ALA A 2 43.55 -11.00 27.47
CA ALA A 2 42.29 -11.19 28.18
C ALA A 2 41.28 -11.88 27.24
N ALA A 3 40.81 -13.07 27.64
CA ALA A 3 39.73 -13.76 26.96
C ALA A 3 38.41 -13.04 27.26
N PHE A 4 37.74 -12.55 26.22
CA PHE A 4 36.38 -12.02 26.32
C PHE A 4 35.43 -13.18 26.64
N PRO A 5 34.65 -13.13 27.73
CA PRO A 5 33.63 -14.14 27.98
C PRO A 5 32.50 -13.94 26.97
N MET A 6 32.36 -14.87 26.02
CA MET A 6 31.15 -14.99 25.22
C MET A 6 30.00 -15.31 26.16
N LYS A 7 29.03 -14.40 26.26
CA LYS A 7 27.76 -14.69 26.93
C LYS A 7 27.08 -15.84 26.20
N PRO A 8 26.59 -16.87 26.91
CA PRO A 8 25.84 -17.95 26.29
C PRO A 8 24.59 -17.35 25.62
N TYR A 9 24.41 -17.67 24.34
CA TYR A 9 23.14 -17.43 23.65
C TYR A 9 22.06 -18.18 24.43
N MET A 10 21.25 -17.41 25.16
CA MET A 10 20.01 -17.90 25.77
C MET A 10 19.14 -18.38 24.62
N LEU A 11 19.02 -19.71 24.50
CA LEU A 11 17.98 -20.37 23.73
C LEU A 11 16.64 -19.93 24.32
N GLU A 12 16.04 -18.91 23.73
CA GLU A 12 14.66 -18.53 24.03
C GLU A 12 13.76 -19.74 23.82
N SER A 13 13.03 -20.08 24.87
CA SER A 13 12.07 -21.17 24.96
C SER A 13 11.07 -21.15 23.79
N LYS A 14 10.78 -22.33 23.24
CA LYS A 14 9.77 -22.60 22.20
C LYS A 14 8.35 -22.19 22.63
N SER A 15 8.04 -20.90 22.59
CA SER A 15 6.68 -20.37 22.50
C SER A 15 6.63 -19.50 21.25
N ASP A 16 5.97 -19.99 20.19
CA ASP A 16 5.72 -19.30 18.92
C ASP A 16 6.86 -18.41 18.40
N GLN A 17 7.80 -19.03 17.68
CA GLN A 17 8.59 -18.26 16.72
C GLN A 17 7.63 -17.70 15.66
N LEU A 18 7.16 -16.48 15.89
CA LEU A 18 6.32 -15.75 14.95
C LEU A 18 7.02 -15.76 13.58
N LYS A 19 6.41 -16.45 12.61
CA LYS A 19 6.92 -16.57 11.25
C LYS A 19 7.26 -15.19 10.68
N VAL A 20 8.41 -15.10 10.03
CA VAL A 20 8.92 -13.84 9.47
C VAL A 20 7.88 -13.29 8.48
N GLY A 21 7.58 -11.99 8.59
CA GLY A 21 6.58 -11.33 7.75
C GLY A 21 5.15 -11.32 8.31
N ARG A 22 4.87 -11.97 9.45
CA ARG A 22 3.53 -11.99 10.08
C ARG A 22 3.02 -10.60 10.49
N TRP A 23 3.92 -9.64 10.64
CA TRP A 23 3.56 -8.24 10.88
C TRP A 23 2.91 -7.57 9.64
N LEU A 24 3.21 -8.06 8.43
CA LEU A 24 2.74 -7.52 7.15
C LEU A 24 1.55 -8.31 6.59
N CYS A 25 1.54 -9.64 6.75
CA CYS A 25 0.58 -10.53 6.11
C CYS A 25 -0.01 -11.53 7.10
N SER A 26 -1.30 -11.84 6.95
CA SER A 26 -1.97 -12.91 7.69
C SER A 26 -1.41 -14.28 7.31
N GLU A 27 -1.70 -15.29 8.12
CA GLU A 27 -1.27 -16.68 7.87
C GLU A 27 -1.80 -17.21 6.52
N GLY A 28 -0.98 -18.02 5.85
CA GLY A 28 -1.30 -18.62 4.55
C GLY A 28 -0.06 -18.79 3.65
N PRO A 29 -0.23 -19.32 2.42
CA PRO A 29 0.87 -19.58 1.50
C PRO A 29 1.68 -18.34 1.11
N TYR A 30 1.05 -17.17 1.06
CA TYR A 30 1.76 -15.94 0.76
C TYR A 30 2.68 -15.49 1.91
N LEU A 31 2.39 -15.86 3.15
CA LEU A 31 3.31 -15.64 4.28
C LEU A 31 4.55 -16.53 4.19
N ASP A 32 4.43 -17.78 3.69
CA ASP A 32 5.60 -18.61 3.35
C ASP A 32 6.49 -17.89 2.33
N TYR A 33 5.89 -17.42 1.25
CA TYR A 33 6.60 -16.69 0.21
C TYR A 33 7.31 -15.42 0.73
N ILE A 34 6.64 -14.65 1.59
CA ILE A 34 7.26 -13.47 2.26
C ILE A 34 8.44 -13.90 3.14
N SER A 35 8.29 -14.99 3.90
CA SER A 35 9.33 -15.49 4.80
C SER A 35 10.58 -15.90 4.02
N GLU A 36 10.41 -16.58 2.88
CA GLU A 36 11.52 -16.96 1.99
C GLU A 36 12.24 -15.71 1.43
N LEU A 37 11.47 -14.75 0.92
CA LEU A 37 12.00 -13.49 0.37
C LEU A 37 12.66 -12.58 1.41
N SER A 38 12.36 -12.77 2.69
CA SER A 38 12.96 -11.96 3.77
C SER A 38 14.48 -12.11 3.90
N THR A 39 15.05 -13.15 3.27
CA THR A 39 16.50 -13.37 3.22
C THR A 39 17.18 -12.35 2.30
N SER A 40 16.62 -12.11 1.12
CA SER A 40 17.12 -11.14 0.13
C SER A 40 16.53 -9.74 0.31
N ASN A 41 15.39 -9.62 1.00
CA ASN A 41 14.77 -8.34 1.37
C ASN A 41 14.60 -8.23 2.89
N PRO A 42 15.61 -7.70 3.61
CA PRO A 42 15.57 -7.56 5.07
C PRO A 42 14.41 -6.70 5.59
N GLY A 43 13.86 -5.79 4.76
CA GLY A 43 12.73 -4.94 5.13
C GLY A 43 11.45 -5.72 5.42
N LEU A 44 11.34 -6.97 4.94
CA LEU A 44 10.19 -7.84 5.24
C LEU A 44 10.26 -8.47 6.64
N ARG A 45 11.41 -8.39 7.33
CA ARG A 45 11.60 -9.11 8.59
C ARG A 45 10.83 -8.52 9.76
N LYS A 46 10.75 -7.19 9.83
CA LYS A 46 10.16 -6.46 10.95
C LYS A 46 9.47 -5.21 10.44
N ALA A 47 8.36 -4.84 11.08
CA ALA A 47 7.68 -3.57 10.87
C ALA A 47 8.59 -2.39 11.24
N ASP A 48 8.29 -1.19 10.71
CA ASP A 48 8.95 0.03 11.16
C ASP A 48 8.68 0.22 12.69
N PRO A 49 9.72 0.35 13.53
CA PRO A 49 9.56 0.57 14.97
C PRO A 49 8.70 1.80 15.32
N LYS A 50 8.62 2.79 14.43
CA LYS A 50 7.77 3.99 14.59
C LYS A 50 6.28 3.69 14.44
N ASN A 51 5.91 2.53 13.90
CA ASN A 51 4.52 2.08 13.79
C ASN A 51 4.06 1.26 15.01
N LYS A 52 4.85 1.18 16.10
CA LYS A 52 4.47 0.41 17.30
C LYS A 52 3.08 0.74 17.86
N ASP A 53 2.68 2.01 17.78
CA ASP A 53 1.39 2.50 18.30
C ASP A 53 0.27 2.37 17.26
N HIS A 54 0.62 2.12 16.00
CA HIS A 54 -0.28 1.95 14.86
C HIS A 54 0.12 0.74 14.01
N PRO A 55 0.21 -0.48 14.58
CA PRO A 55 0.64 -1.65 13.83
C PRO A 55 -0.40 -1.99 12.77
N LEU A 56 0.04 -2.63 11.68
CA LEU A 56 -0.88 -3.24 10.73
C LEU A 56 -1.71 -4.32 11.43
N ARG A 57 -3.00 -4.32 11.14
CA ARG A 57 -3.97 -5.26 11.71
C ARG A 57 -4.83 -5.83 10.58
N PRO A 58 -5.48 -6.98 10.79
CA PRO A 58 -6.54 -7.44 9.90
C PRO A 58 -7.70 -6.44 9.83
N GLY A 59 -8.36 -6.35 8.68
CA GLY A 59 -9.47 -5.43 8.41
C GLY A 59 -9.05 -3.98 8.13
N ASN A 60 -10.02 -3.05 8.09
CA ASN A 60 -9.77 -1.62 7.79
C ASN A 60 -9.15 -1.35 6.41
N ALA A 61 -9.43 -2.23 5.44
CA ALA A 61 -9.24 -1.96 4.02
C ALA A 61 -10.55 -2.18 3.26
N LYS A 62 -10.69 -1.49 2.12
CA LYS A 62 -11.84 -1.60 1.20
C LYS A 62 -11.32 -1.89 -0.18
N VAL A 63 -11.94 -2.85 -0.88
CA VAL A 63 -11.61 -3.16 -2.27
C VAL A 63 -12.81 -2.91 -3.16
N VAL A 64 -12.60 -2.23 -4.28
CA VAL A 64 -13.60 -2.04 -5.33
C VAL A 64 -13.03 -2.60 -6.63
N LEU A 65 -13.76 -3.51 -7.27
CA LEU A 65 -13.47 -3.99 -8.60
C LEU A 65 -14.21 -3.13 -9.63
N LEU A 66 -13.50 -2.75 -10.67
CA LEU A 66 -14.04 -2.31 -11.95
C LEU A 66 -13.73 -3.43 -12.97
N ASP A 67 -14.76 -4.12 -13.46
CA ASP A 67 -14.64 -5.17 -14.49
C ASP A 67 -15.01 -4.53 -15.83
N LEU A 68 -14.02 -4.39 -16.71
CA LEU A 68 -14.18 -3.78 -18.02
C LEU A 68 -14.53 -4.90 -19.02
N ARG A 69 -15.70 -4.75 -19.62
CA ARG A 69 -16.21 -5.65 -20.66
C ARG A 69 -15.84 -5.13 -22.05
N ASP A 70 -15.82 -6.03 -23.04
CA ASP A 70 -15.45 -5.70 -24.43
C ASP A 70 -16.38 -4.67 -25.10
N ASP A 71 -17.61 -4.56 -24.60
CA ASP A 71 -18.62 -3.58 -25.05
C ASP A 71 -18.45 -2.18 -24.44
N LEU A 72 -17.29 -1.90 -23.84
CA LEU A 72 -16.95 -0.66 -23.11
C LEU A 72 -17.77 -0.44 -21.82
N GLY A 73 -18.58 -1.42 -21.42
CA GLY A 73 -19.26 -1.42 -20.13
C GLY A 73 -18.28 -1.61 -18.97
N VAL A 74 -18.54 -0.91 -17.86
CA VAL A 74 -17.77 -1.09 -16.62
C VAL A 74 -18.72 -1.54 -15.52
N ASP A 75 -18.55 -2.79 -15.07
CA ASP A 75 -19.23 -3.25 -13.87
C ASP A 75 -18.44 -2.85 -12.63
N LYS A 76 -19.14 -2.27 -11.65
CA LYS A 76 -18.57 -1.95 -10.35
C LYS A 76 -19.02 -2.98 -9.32
N LYS A 77 -18.08 -3.51 -8.55
CA LYS A 77 -18.37 -4.38 -7.41
C LYS A 77 -17.54 -3.97 -6.20
N GLU A 78 -18.21 -3.77 -5.07
CA GLU A 78 -17.53 -3.46 -3.81
C GLU A 78 -17.38 -4.73 -2.96
N PHE A 79 -16.21 -4.89 -2.36
CA PHE A 79 -15.94 -5.93 -1.37
C PHE A 79 -15.84 -5.28 -0.01
N VAL A 80 -16.84 -5.57 0.83
CA VAL A 80 -16.92 -5.06 2.20
C VAL A 80 -16.15 -5.96 3.18
N SER A 81 -15.95 -7.22 2.82
CA SER A 81 -15.17 -8.19 3.58
C SER A 81 -14.10 -8.87 2.72
N VAL A 82 -13.00 -9.30 3.36
CA VAL A 82 -11.95 -10.10 2.71
C VAL A 82 -12.50 -11.45 2.25
N VAL A 83 -13.48 -12.02 2.95
CA VAL A 83 -14.13 -13.30 2.61
C VAL A 83 -14.84 -13.22 1.26
N ASP A 84 -15.51 -12.10 0.98
CA ASP A 84 -16.18 -11.87 -0.31
C ASP A 84 -15.17 -11.74 -1.45
N LEU A 85 -14.04 -11.08 -1.17
CA LEU A 85 -12.93 -10.91 -2.11
C LEU A 85 -12.27 -12.26 -2.45
N GLU A 86 -11.97 -13.08 -1.44
CA GLU A 86 -11.42 -14.43 -1.64
C GLU A 86 -12.40 -15.35 -2.38
N SER A 87 -13.69 -15.26 -2.05
CA SER A 87 -14.75 -16.00 -2.75
C SER A 87 -14.87 -15.58 -4.21
N HIS A 88 -14.62 -14.30 -4.51
CA HIS A 88 -14.53 -13.78 -5.87
C HIS A 88 -13.31 -14.30 -6.62
N PHE A 89 -12.14 -14.30 -5.99
CA PHE A 89 -10.92 -14.87 -6.57
C PHE A 89 -11.02 -16.37 -6.87
N ARG A 90 -11.66 -17.14 -5.99
CA ARG A 90 -11.95 -18.56 -6.24
C ARG A 90 -12.86 -18.76 -7.44
N ARG A 91 -13.91 -17.93 -7.58
CA ARG A 91 -14.82 -17.98 -8.74
C ARG A 91 -14.13 -17.64 -10.05
N ILE A 92 -13.30 -16.60 -10.07
CA ILE A 92 -12.55 -16.22 -11.28
C ILE A 92 -11.64 -17.36 -11.72
N ARG A 93 -10.89 -17.96 -10.80
CA ARG A 93 -10.00 -19.10 -11.13
C ARG A 93 -10.75 -20.29 -11.72
N ALA A 94 -12.01 -20.48 -11.35
CA ALA A 94 -12.86 -21.56 -11.83
C ALA A 94 -13.58 -21.23 -13.16
N SER A 95 -13.62 -19.96 -13.55
CA SER A 95 -14.24 -19.51 -14.81
C SER A 95 -13.19 -19.32 -15.90
N ASP A 96 -13.54 -19.65 -17.14
CA ASP A 96 -12.73 -19.33 -18.31
C ASP A 96 -12.79 -17.80 -18.53
N ALA A 97 -11.87 -17.07 -17.91
CA ALA A 97 -11.90 -15.61 -17.81
C ALA A 97 -11.13 -14.93 -18.95
N SER A 98 -11.13 -15.55 -20.14
CA SER A 98 -10.34 -15.08 -21.27
C SER A 98 -10.70 -13.65 -21.67
N GLY A 99 -9.67 -12.83 -21.92
CA GLY A 99 -9.83 -11.46 -22.41
C GLY A 99 -10.33 -10.43 -21.40
N ARG A 100 -10.65 -10.81 -20.15
CA ARG A 100 -11.18 -9.86 -19.16
C ARG A 100 -10.13 -8.85 -18.69
N ARG A 101 -10.60 -7.63 -18.41
CA ARG A 101 -9.77 -6.50 -17.98
C ARG A 101 -10.31 -5.96 -16.67
N ARG A 102 -9.57 -6.14 -15.58
CA ARG A 102 -10.08 -5.92 -14.23
C ARG A 102 -9.18 -4.98 -13.44
N ILE A 103 -9.76 -4.00 -12.77
CA ILE A 103 -9.07 -3.04 -11.91
C ILE A 103 -9.57 -3.19 -10.47
N TYR A 104 -8.68 -3.56 -9.56
CA TYR A 104 -8.93 -3.57 -8.12
C TYR A 104 -8.41 -2.29 -7.49
N LEU A 105 -9.31 -1.42 -7.05
CA LEU A 105 -9.01 -0.24 -6.24
C LEU A 105 -9.01 -0.65 -4.77
N VAL A 106 -7.86 -0.53 -4.11
CA VAL A 106 -7.64 -0.94 -2.72
C VAL A 106 -7.38 0.29 -1.89
N GLU A 107 -8.31 0.66 -1.01
CA GLU A 107 -8.12 1.71 0.00
C GLU A 107 -7.71 1.09 1.34
N GLY A 108 -6.59 1.54 1.91
CA GLY A 108 -6.12 1.05 3.21
C GLY A 108 -5.21 -0.18 3.12
N LEU A 109 -4.46 -0.47 4.21
CA LEU A 109 -3.46 -1.54 4.28
C LEU A 109 -3.85 -2.45 5.42
N ALA A 110 -4.04 -3.74 5.13
CA ALA A 110 -4.53 -4.71 6.09
C ALA A 110 -3.92 -6.09 5.82
N GLN A 111 -3.57 -6.82 6.87
CA GLN A 111 -2.82 -8.07 6.76
C GLN A 111 -3.56 -9.17 5.99
N ASP A 112 -4.87 -9.25 6.18
CA ASP A 112 -5.80 -10.17 5.54
C ASP A 112 -6.01 -9.82 4.06
N TYR A 113 -6.16 -8.54 3.73
CA TYR A 113 -6.25 -8.10 2.33
C TYR A 113 -4.92 -8.25 1.58
N ILE A 114 -3.78 -8.02 2.24
CA ILE A 114 -2.45 -8.32 1.68
C ILE A 114 -2.34 -9.81 1.39
N SER A 115 -2.78 -10.66 2.32
CA SER A 115 -2.78 -12.12 2.11
C SER A 115 -3.66 -12.51 0.92
N ALA A 116 -4.90 -12.00 0.83
CA ALA A 116 -5.82 -12.33 -0.24
C ALA A 116 -5.32 -11.88 -1.62
N LEU A 117 -4.90 -10.63 -1.77
CA LEU A 117 -4.39 -10.07 -3.03
C LEU A 117 -3.05 -10.70 -3.41
N GLY A 118 -2.11 -10.74 -2.46
CA GLY A 118 -0.79 -11.30 -2.63
C GLY A 118 -0.82 -12.77 -2.99
N SER A 119 -1.65 -13.59 -2.32
CA SER A 119 -1.82 -15.01 -2.66
C SER A 119 -2.48 -15.21 -4.02
N HIS A 120 -3.42 -14.34 -4.40
CA HIS A 120 -4.16 -14.51 -5.64
C HIS A 120 -3.28 -14.22 -6.86
N PHE A 121 -2.57 -13.10 -6.82
CA PHE A 121 -1.77 -12.56 -7.92
C PHE A 121 -0.27 -12.85 -7.82
N PHE A 122 0.18 -13.42 -6.70
CA PHE A 122 1.59 -13.65 -6.41
C PHE A 122 2.45 -12.37 -6.55
N MET A 123 1.95 -11.28 -5.95
CA MET A 123 2.60 -9.97 -6.01
C MET A 123 3.95 -10.00 -5.26
N ASP A 124 4.90 -9.15 -5.65
CA ASP A 124 6.12 -8.95 -4.86
C ASP A 124 5.76 -8.27 -3.53
N PRO A 125 6.12 -8.83 -2.36
CA PRO A 125 5.78 -8.25 -1.06
C PRO A 125 6.32 -6.84 -0.82
N SER A 126 7.39 -6.46 -1.54
CA SER A 126 7.94 -5.11 -1.53
C SER A 126 6.94 -4.06 -2.01
N PHE A 127 5.97 -4.47 -2.84
CA PHE A 127 4.85 -3.61 -3.25
C PHE A 127 4.11 -3.07 -2.03
N PHE A 128 3.71 -3.96 -1.12
CA PHE A 128 2.99 -3.63 0.12
C PHE A 128 3.91 -2.98 1.16
N LEU A 129 5.15 -3.46 1.30
CA LEU A 129 6.14 -2.86 2.19
C LEU A 129 6.37 -1.38 1.88
N ARG A 130 6.45 -1.00 0.60
CA ARG A 130 6.62 0.41 0.19
C ARG A 130 5.42 1.28 0.54
N GLN A 131 4.25 0.67 0.73
CA GLN A 131 3.06 1.37 1.22
C GLN A 131 3.13 1.63 2.71
N GLU A 132 3.93 0.89 3.47
CA GLU A 132 4.13 1.20 4.87
C GLU A 132 4.74 2.60 5.05
N ARG A 133 4.59 3.14 6.26
CA ARG A 133 5.45 4.23 6.71
C ARG A 133 6.84 3.64 6.91
N THR A 134 7.80 4.10 6.10
CA THR A 134 9.22 3.77 6.25
C THR A 134 9.97 5.07 6.49
N CYS A 135 10.35 5.35 7.74
CA CYS A 135 11.10 6.55 8.09
C CYS A 135 12.61 6.25 8.12
N VAL A 136 13.22 5.99 6.96
CA VAL A 136 14.63 5.54 6.86
C VAL A 136 15.63 6.56 7.43
N TRP A 137 15.28 7.86 7.49
CA TRP A 137 16.21 8.91 7.96
C TRP A 137 15.70 9.66 9.19
N SER A 138 14.89 9.02 10.03
CA SER A 138 14.56 9.64 11.32
C SER A 138 15.78 9.59 12.24
N ASN A 139 16.43 10.73 12.49
CA ASN A 139 17.49 10.89 13.50
C ASN A 139 17.10 12.01 14.49
N GLU A 140 17.93 12.32 15.48
CA GLU A 140 17.62 13.38 16.47
C GLU A 140 17.43 14.77 15.84
N PHE A 141 18.06 15.03 14.69
CA PHE A 141 17.98 16.31 13.97
C PHE A 141 16.79 16.38 13.00
N THR A 142 16.39 15.25 12.41
CA THR A 142 15.21 15.07 11.56
C THR A 142 14.35 13.92 12.11
N PRO A 143 13.66 14.10 13.24
CA PRO A 143 12.93 13.01 13.94
C PRO A 143 11.78 12.43 13.11
N THR A 144 11.39 13.14 12.05
CA THR A 144 10.51 12.66 10.99
C THR A 144 11.23 12.84 9.66
N SER A 145 11.53 11.75 8.97
CA SER A 145 11.98 11.79 7.58
C SER A 145 11.13 10.84 6.77
N ASP A 146 10.52 11.40 5.73
CA ASP A 146 9.68 10.68 4.78
C ASP A 146 10.47 10.53 3.48
N ALA A 147 11.65 9.91 3.56
CA ALA A 147 12.44 9.70 2.35
C ALA A 147 11.62 9.00 1.29
N LEU A 148 11.58 9.66 0.15
CA LEU A 148 10.91 9.19 -1.05
C LEU A 148 11.63 7.91 -1.47
N PRO A 149 10.96 6.76 -1.60
CA PRO A 149 11.55 5.66 -2.34
C PRO A 149 11.94 6.21 -3.71
N GLN A 150 13.18 5.98 -4.11
CA GLN A 150 13.70 6.43 -5.40
C GLN A 150 12.76 5.94 -6.51
N PRO A 151 12.37 6.81 -7.47
CA PRO A 151 11.43 6.48 -8.54
C PRO A 151 11.98 5.49 -9.57
N SER A 152 13.19 4.94 -9.36
CA SER A 152 13.71 3.82 -10.14
C SER A 152 12.98 2.54 -9.76
N LEU A 153 11.83 2.37 -10.37
CA LEU A 153 11.10 1.12 -10.40
C LEU A 153 12.00 0.09 -11.09
N LEU A 154 12.27 -1.02 -10.40
CA LEU A 154 12.94 -2.16 -11.02
C LEU A 154 12.14 -2.67 -12.23
N GLN A 155 10.82 -2.41 -12.28
CA GLN A 155 9.89 -2.89 -13.30
C GLN A 155 8.72 -1.88 -13.50
N PRO A 156 8.95 -0.72 -14.15
CA PRO A 156 7.93 0.32 -14.31
C PRO A 156 6.68 -0.17 -15.06
N ASP A 157 6.85 -1.14 -15.96
CA ASP A 157 5.74 -1.74 -16.72
C ASP A 157 4.83 -2.62 -15.85
N LYS A 158 5.34 -3.11 -14.71
CA LYS A 158 4.60 -4.01 -13.81
C LYS A 158 4.11 -3.31 -12.57
N CYS A 159 4.91 -2.41 -12.00
CA CYS A 159 4.48 -1.62 -10.86
C CYS A 159 5.13 -0.24 -10.83
N PHE A 160 4.38 0.74 -10.35
CA PHE A 160 4.89 2.06 -10.03
C PHE A 160 4.33 2.61 -8.73
N HIS A 161 5.00 3.61 -8.15
CA HIS A 161 4.56 4.29 -6.95
C HIS A 161 4.70 5.80 -7.13
N ILE A 162 3.62 6.52 -6.84
CA ILE A 162 3.53 7.98 -6.87
C ILE A 162 3.37 8.45 -5.42
N GLN A 163 4.23 9.38 -5.02
CA GLN A 163 4.08 10.11 -3.77
C GLN A 163 3.88 11.59 -4.08
N TYR A 164 2.84 12.18 -3.51
CA TYR A 164 2.53 13.60 -3.71
C TYR A 164 2.12 14.26 -2.39
N CYS A 165 2.28 15.58 -2.30
CA CYS A 165 1.84 16.37 -1.16
C CYS A 165 0.47 16.97 -1.46
N GLU A 166 -0.45 16.79 -0.53
CA GLU A 166 -1.75 17.45 -0.53
C GLU A 166 -1.77 18.48 0.61
N LEU A 167 -2.14 19.72 0.27
CA LEU A 167 -2.31 20.78 1.26
C LEU A 167 -3.76 20.76 1.77
N ARG A 168 -3.93 20.77 3.09
CA ARG A 168 -5.23 20.93 3.74
C ARG A 168 -5.19 22.11 4.70
N GLN A 169 -6.14 23.01 4.55
CA GLN A 169 -6.34 24.08 5.50
C GLN A 169 -7.22 23.61 6.65
N PHE A 170 -6.78 23.86 7.87
CA PHE A 170 -7.56 23.71 9.09
C PHE A 170 -8.09 25.08 9.50
N ASP A 171 -9.36 25.11 9.87
CA ASP A 171 -10.13 26.27 10.32
C ASP A 171 -9.75 26.79 11.72
N ARG A 172 -8.54 26.47 12.17
CA ARG A 172 -8.05 26.81 13.50
C ARG A 172 -6.53 26.89 13.51
N VAL A 173 -6.01 27.67 14.45
CA VAL A 173 -4.58 27.68 14.78
C VAL A 173 -4.24 26.39 15.53
N LEU A 174 -3.49 25.52 14.87
CA LEU A 174 -2.92 24.31 15.47
C LEU A 174 -1.54 24.58 16.05
N SER A 175 -1.17 23.81 17.08
CA SER A 175 0.18 23.85 17.66
C SER A 175 1.22 23.29 16.67
N ILE A 176 2.48 23.73 16.81
CA ILE A 176 3.62 23.29 15.97
C ILE A 176 4.16 21.93 16.45
N ALA A 177 3.31 21.08 17.04
CA ALA A 177 3.70 19.74 17.45
C ALA A 177 3.64 18.77 16.26
N PRO A 178 4.45 17.69 16.24
CA PRO A 178 4.30 16.63 15.26
C PRO A 178 2.90 16.01 15.34
N MET A 179 2.15 16.07 14.24
CA MET A 179 0.78 15.54 14.14
C MET A 179 0.78 14.25 13.35
N TYR A 180 -0.04 13.28 13.77
CA TYR A 180 -0.15 11.99 13.09
C TYR A 180 -1.61 11.65 12.81
N CYS A 181 -1.87 11.05 11.66
CA CYS A 181 -3.18 10.50 11.33
C CYS A 181 -3.48 9.33 12.27
N HIS A 182 -4.50 9.47 13.11
CA HIS A 182 -4.90 8.45 14.07
C HIS A 182 -5.11 7.06 13.44
N ARG A 183 -5.68 7.02 12.23
CA ARG A 183 -5.97 5.77 11.50
C ARG A 183 -4.71 5.07 10.97
N THR A 184 -3.70 5.82 10.54
CA THR A 184 -2.57 5.27 9.74
C THR A 184 -1.20 5.49 10.36
N GLY A 185 -1.11 6.25 11.46
CA GLY A 185 0.15 6.67 12.07
C GLY A 185 1.01 7.57 11.18
N ARG A 186 0.52 8.01 10.02
CA ARG A 186 1.30 8.85 9.08
C ARG A 186 1.42 10.28 9.59
N HIS A 187 2.63 10.83 9.46
CA HIS A 187 2.92 12.20 9.82
C HIS A 187 2.16 13.20 8.93
N VAL A 188 1.66 14.25 9.55
CA VAL A 188 1.10 15.43 8.88
C VAL A 188 2.06 16.58 9.15
N GLY A 189 2.75 17.04 8.10
CA GLY A 189 3.63 18.20 8.22
C GLY A 189 2.80 19.46 8.47
N MET A 190 3.13 20.26 9.48
CA MET A 190 2.44 21.52 9.74
C MET A 190 3.24 22.69 9.17
N THR A 191 2.58 23.62 8.49
CA THR A 191 3.17 24.94 8.21
C THR A 191 3.07 25.83 9.43
N ALA A 192 3.79 26.96 9.42
CA ALA A 192 3.51 28.03 10.38
C ALA A 192 2.02 28.42 10.32
N ALA A 193 1.42 28.63 11.48
CA ALA A 193 0.03 29.06 11.58
C ALA A 193 -0.13 30.49 11.06
N ARG A 194 -1.21 30.73 10.33
CA ARG A 194 -1.63 32.05 9.86
C ARG A 194 -2.56 32.67 10.89
N LYS A 195 -1.98 33.33 11.89
CA LYS A 195 -2.70 33.87 13.06
C LYS A 195 -3.82 34.84 12.68
N GLU A 196 -3.58 35.69 11.68
CA GLU A 196 -4.57 36.66 11.19
C GLU A 196 -5.79 35.99 10.55
N GLU A 197 -5.57 34.89 9.83
CA GLU A 197 -6.63 34.09 9.20
C GLU A 197 -7.24 33.06 10.16
N GLY A 198 -6.73 32.96 11.40
CA GLY A 198 -7.16 31.94 12.36
C GLY A 198 -6.93 30.50 11.88
N SER A 199 -5.99 30.26 10.94
CA SER A 199 -5.88 28.97 10.24
C SER A 199 -4.46 28.37 10.30
N THR A 200 -4.37 27.05 10.08
CA THR A 200 -3.11 26.34 9.88
C THR A 200 -3.21 25.48 8.64
N THR A 201 -2.17 25.46 7.79
CA THR A 201 -2.10 24.53 6.66
C THR A 201 -1.29 23.30 7.05
N GLY A 202 -1.84 22.13 6.76
CA GLY A 202 -1.12 20.87 6.83
C GLY A 202 -0.74 20.33 5.47
N ILE A 203 0.37 19.61 5.46
CA ILE A 203 0.97 18.93 4.33
C ILE A 203 0.80 17.44 4.58
N LEU A 204 -0.09 16.82 3.81
CA LEU A 204 -0.36 15.39 3.86
C LEU A 204 0.43 14.73 2.74
N ARG A 205 1.29 13.78 3.09
CA ARG A 205 2.01 12.96 2.10
C ARG A 205 1.15 11.77 1.71
N ARG A 206 0.66 11.79 0.47
CA ARG A 206 -0.17 10.76 -0.13
C ARG A 206 0.71 9.77 -0.89
N LYS A 207 0.33 8.49 -0.84
CA LYS A 207 0.96 7.42 -1.60
C LYS A 207 -0.10 6.73 -2.44
N CYS A 208 0.22 6.51 -3.71
CA CYS A 208 -0.55 5.69 -4.62
C CYS A 208 0.41 4.72 -5.31
N ALA A 209 0.04 3.46 -5.40
CA ALA A 209 0.80 2.48 -6.15
C ALA A 209 -0.07 1.74 -7.13
N PHE A 210 0.54 1.39 -8.25
CA PHE A 210 -0.05 0.56 -9.29
C PHE A 210 0.75 -0.72 -9.42
N TRP A 211 0.04 -1.82 -9.63
CA TRP A 211 0.59 -3.10 -10.05
C TRP A 211 -0.29 -3.66 -11.17
N SER A 212 0.31 -4.36 -12.13
CA SER A 212 -0.44 -5.08 -13.15
C SER A 212 0.23 -6.38 -13.58
N GLN A 213 -0.62 -7.27 -14.11
CA GLN A 213 -0.24 -8.50 -14.76
C GLN A 213 -1.07 -8.68 -16.03
N LYS A 214 -0.38 -8.99 -17.13
CA LYS A 214 -1.00 -9.37 -18.40
C LYS A 214 -1.05 -10.88 -18.52
N TYR A 215 -2.06 -11.37 -19.21
CA TYR A 215 -2.24 -12.79 -19.53
C TYR A 215 -2.08 -13.01 -21.04
N ASP A 216 -1.76 -14.24 -21.43
CA ASP A 216 -1.45 -14.60 -22.82
C ASP A 216 -2.67 -14.46 -23.75
N ASP A 217 -3.88 -14.44 -23.18
CA ASP A 217 -5.16 -14.25 -23.87
C ASP A 217 -5.51 -12.78 -24.16
N GLY A 218 -4.61 -11.84 -23.85
CA GLY A 218 -4.83 -10.40 -24.01
C GLY A 218 -5.62 -9.73 -22.87
N GLY A 219 -6.05 -10.50 -21.86
CA GLY A 219 -6.61 -10.00 -20.62
C GLY A 219 -5.55 -9.41 -19.69
N TRP A 220 -5.98 -8.64 -18.69
CA TRP A 220 -5.09 -8.11 -17.66
C TRP A 220 -5.82 -7.85 -16.34
N ASP A 221 -5.10 -8.07 -15.26
CA ASP A 221 -5.50 -7.70 -13.91
C ASP A 221 -4.59 -6.57 -13.42
N GLY A 222 -5.18 -5.52 -12.86
CA GLY A 222 -4.47 -4.38 -12.28
C GLY A 222 -4.93 -4.12 -10.85
N ALA A 223 -4.00 -3.82 -9.95
CA ALA A 223 -4.29 -3.40 -8.59
C ALA A 223 -3.76 -1.97 -8.36
N TRP A 224 -4.67 -1.07 -8.01
CA TRP A 224 -4.34 0.27 -7.55
C TRP A 224 -4.50 0.33 -6.05
N SER A 225 -3.43 0.61 -5.35
CA SER A 225 -3.44 0.79 -3.91
C SER A 225 -3.39 2.28 -3.58
N LEU A 226 -4.43 2.78 -2.93
CA LEU A 226 -4.60 4.17 -2.54
C LEU A 226 -4.58 4.29 -1.01
N PHE A 227 -3.67 5.09 -0.47
CA PHE A 227 -3.62 5.36 0.97
C PHE A 227 -4.03 6.78 1.24
N SER A 228 -5.33 6.97 1.50
CA SER A 228 -5.86 8.25 1.95
C SER A 228 -5.96 8.30 3.48
N THR A 229 -5.57 9.41 4.11
CA THR A 229 -5.80 9.70 5.53
C THR A 229 -7.23 10.17 5.80
N TYR A 230 -7.91 10.80 4.83
CA TYR A 230 -9.31 11.22 4.88
C TYR A 230 -9.82 11.43 3.45
N SER A 231 -10.70 10.54 2.97
CA SER A 231 -11.75 10.78 1.95
C SER A 231 -12.35 9.43 1.55
N PRO A 232 -13.69 9.28 1.46
CA PRO A 232 -14.29 8.10 0.84
C PRO A 232 -13.86 8.00 -0.63
N LEU A 233 -13.78 6.77 -1.14
CA LEU A 233 -13.59 6.40 -2.55
C LEU A 233 -14.41 7.27 -3.54
N GLU A 234 -15.50 7.89 -3.10
CA GLU A 234 -16.38 8.76 -3.88
C GLU A 234 -15.69 10.03 -4.44
N PHE A 235 -14.80 10.69 -3.68
CA PHE A 235 -14.10 11.88 -4.19
C PHE A 235 -13.09 11.50 -5.27
N PHE A 236 -12.46 10.32 -5.15
CA PHE A 236 -11.62 9.81 -6.21
C PHE A 236 -12.46 9.28 -7.37
N ILE A 237 -13.62 8.64 -7.20
CA ILE A 237 -14.46 8.27 -8.36
C ILE A 237 -14.99 9.52 -9.10
N SER A 238 -15.24 10.64 -8.41
CA SER A 238 -15.68 11.90 -9.03
C SER A 238 -14.53 12.68 -9.70
N VAL A 239 -13.38 12.83 -9.04
CA VAL A 239 -12.16 13.42 -9.65
C VAL A 239 -11.54 12.48 -10.69
N SER A 240 -11.78 11.18 -10.56
CA SER A 240 -11.41 10.14 -11.53
C SER A 240 -12.53 9.80 -12.51
N ALA A 241 -13.67 10.47 -12.55
CA ALA A 241 -14.47 10.43 -13.79
C ALA A 241 -13.75 11.25 -14.87
N LEU A 242 -13.12 12.36 -14.46
CA LEU A 242 -12.18 13.11 -15.29
C LEU A 242 -10.82 12.39 -15.44
N HIS A 243 -10.30 11.77 -14.38
CA HIS A 243 -9.00 11.06 -14.42
C HIS A 243 -9.04 9.57 -14.75
N VAL A 244 -10.17 8.86 -14.83
CA VAL A 244 -10.25 7.50 -15.40
C VAL A 244 -10.17 7.60 -16.91
N SER A 245 -10.70 8.66 -17.52
CA SER A 245 -10.38 8.97 -18.91
C SER A 245 -8.89 9.29 -19.09
N VAL A 246 -8.23 9.95 -18.12
CA VAL A 246 -6.77 10.19 -18.14
C VAL A 246 -5.97 8.93 -17.81
N LEU A 247 -6.42 8.06 -16.90
CA LEU A 247 -5.75 6.83 -16.49
C LEU A 247 -5.93 5.72 -17.54
N LEU A 248 -7.12 5.61 -18.13
CA LEU A 248 -7.38 4.74 -19.29
C LEU A 248 -6.75 5.28 -20.57
N SER A 249 -6.51 6.59 -20.72
CA SER A 249 -5.71 7.13 -21.84
C SER A 249 -4.20 7.12 -21.57
N LEU A 250 -3.78 7.06 -20.31
CA LEU A 250 -2.38 6.83 -19.92
C LEU A 250 -1.95 5.38 -20.14
N VAL A 251 -2.85 4.40 -20.08
CA VAL A 251 -2.50 2.99 -20.39
C VAL A 251 -2.00 2.84 -21.85
N PRO A 252 -2.67 3.39 -22.88
CA PRO A 252 -2.11 3.49 -24.23
C PRO A 252 -0.90 4.44 -24.33
N PHE A 253 -0.87 5.55 -23.59
CA PHE A 253 0.23 6.51 -23.64
C PHE A 253 1.56 5.94 -23.11
N ILE A 254 1.48 5.11 -22.06
CA ILE A 254 2.59 4.29 -21.54
C ILE A 254 3.02 3.26 -22.59
N HIS A 255 2.09 2.71 -23.36
CA HIS A 255 2.39 1.80 -24.48
C HIS A 255 2.97 2.49 -25.73
N SER A 256 2.83 3.81 -25.88
CA SER A 256 3.41 4.56 -27.02
C SER A 256 4.77 5.22 -26.74
N LEU A 257 5.28 5.15 -25.52
CA LEU A 257 6.50 5.85 -25.09
C LEU A 257 7.77 4.98 -25.08
N VAL A 258 7.70 3.72 -25.51
CA VAL A 258 8.87 2.86 -25.70
C VAL A 258 8.66 2.05 -26.99
N PRO A 259 9.63 2.09 -27.94
CA PRO A 259 9.53 1.38 -29.22
C PRO A 259 9.46 -0.14 -29.08
#